data_AF-A0A1Q7QRN4-F1
#
_entry.id   AF-A0A1Q7QRN4-F1
#
_cell.length_a   1.000
_cell.length_b   1.000
_cell.length_c   1.000
_cell.angle_alpha   90.00
_cell.angle_beta   90.00
_cell.angle_gamma   90.00
#
_symmetry.space_group_name_H-M   'P 1'
#
loop_
_entity.id
_entity.type
_entity.pdbx_description
1 polymer ?
#
loop_
_entity_poly.entity_id
_entity_poly.type
_entity_poly.pdbx_seq_one_letter_code
_entity_poly.pdbx_strand_id
1 'polypeptide(L)'
;MAAFRALVAAARRNGPVTALPEKTRIAFQARMSFAAFTLKKHLLNGHVVLARRRDSPRFTKVWGPSPRNQVHEFRLRGPDDVDEEVADWLREAYAVGQQKHLASRGDKTK
;
A
#
# COMPACT_ATOMS: atom_id res chain seq x y z
N MET A 1 -2.47 -11.07 13.97
CA MET A 1 -3.11 -9.86 14.55
C MET A 1 -4.39 -9.52 13.80
N ALA A 2 -5.41 -8.97 14.47
CA ALA A 2 -6.67 -8.57 13.84
C ALA A 2 -6.49 -7.48 12.76
N ALA A 3 -5.59 -6.52 12.98
CA ALA A 3 -5.25 -5.47 12.01
C ALA A 3 -4.80 -6.01 10.65
N PHE A 4 -3.98 -7.07 10.65
CA PHE A 4 -3.53 -7.67 9.40
C PHE A 4 -4.68 -8.31 8.60
N ARG A 5 -5.63 -8.96 9.28
CA ARG A 5 -6.82 -9.51 8.61
C ARG A 5 -7.70 -8.40 8.03
N ALA A 6 -7.87 -7.29 8.77
CA ALA A 6 -8.58 -6.11 8.27
C ALA A 6 -7.90 -5.51 7.04
N LEU A 7 -6.56 -5.41 7.03
CA LEU A 7 -5.79 -4.98 5.86
C LEU A 7 -5.99 -5.90 4.64
N VAL A 8 -5.95 -7.22 4.83
CA VAL A 8 -6.20 -8.19 3.74
C VAL A 8 -7.62 -8.01 3.18
N ALA A 9 -8.62 -7.90 4.06
CA ALA A 9 -10.01 -7.67 3.64
C ALA A 9 -10.14 -6.35 2.87
N ALA A 10 -9.54 -5.28 3.36
CA ALA A 10 -9.57 -3.97 2.71
C ALA A 10 -8.87 -3.96 1.35
N ALA A 11 -7.70 -4.60 1.23
CA ALA A 11 -6.97 -4.67 -0.03
C ALA A 11 -7.76 -5.48 -1.08
N ARG A 12 -8.37 -6.61 -0.67
CA ARG A 12 -9.13 -7.49 -1.57
C ARG A 12 -10.41 -6.89 -2.13
N ARG A 13 -10.95 -5.82 -1.54
CA ARG A 13 -12.06 -5.06 -2.14
C ARG A 13 -11.72 -4.47 -3.50
N ASN A 14 -10.43 -4.31 -3.81
CA ASN A 14 -9.97 -3.72 -5.07
C ASN A 14 -9.71 -4.77 -6.17
N GLY A 15 -9.68 -6.06 -5.82
CA GLY A 15 -9.40 -7.18 -6.72
C GLY A 15 -8.50 -8.25 -6.10
N PRO A 16 -8.02 -9.23 -6.90
CA PRO A 16 -7.12 -10.27 -6.43
C PRO A 16 -5.82 -9.69 -5.84
N VAL A 17 -5.47 -10.13 -4.62
CA VAL A 17 -4.25 -9.74 -3.89
C VAL A 17 -3.59 -10.99 -3.32
N THR A 18 -2.30 -11.14 -3.60
CA THR A 18 -1.43 -12.16 -3.00
C THR A 18 -0.70 -11.55 -1.81
N ALA A 19 -0.75 -12.22 -0.65
CA ALA A 19 0.08 -11.88 0.50
C ALA A 19 1.35 -12.73 0.47
N LEU A 20 2.49 -12.11 0.14
CA LEU A 20 3.77 -12.77 0.03
C LEU A 20 4.56 -12.60 1.33
N PRO A 21 4.84 -13.68 2.06
CA PRO A 21 5.76 -13.61 3.19
C PRO A 21 7.19 -13.38 2.68
N GLU A 22 7.82 -12.32 3.18
CA GLU A 22 9.25 -12.05 3.03
C GLU A 22 9.94 -12.23 4.39
N LYS A 23 11.28 -12.11 4.41
CA LYS A 23 12.10 -12.36 5.61
C LYS A 23 11.58 -11.69 6.89
N THR A 24 11.15 -10.43 6.81
CA THR A 24 10.74 -9.62 7.97
C THR A 24 9.40 -8.91 7.81
N ARG A 25 8.70 -9.15 6.70
CA ARG A 25 7.48 -8.44 6.33
C ARG A 25 6.60 -9.29 5.44
N ILE A 26 5.36 -8.88 5.26
CA ILE A 26 4.42 -9.48 4.34
C ILE A 26 4.07 -8.44 3.30
N ALA A 27 4.38 -8.70 2.03
CA ALA A 27 4.03 -7.81 0.93
C ALA A 27 2.65 -8.15 0.38
N PHE A 28 1.86 -7.13 0.05
CA PHE A 28 0.71 -7.29 -0.82
C PHE A 28 1.14 -7.05 -2.26
N GLN A 29 0.82 -8.03 -3.10
CA GLN A 29 1.18 -8.05 -4.50
C GLN A 29 -0.06 -8.24 -5.37
N ALA A 30 -0.10 -7.48 -6.46
CA ALA A 30 -0.99 -7.71 -7.59
C ALA A 30 -0.12 -8.13 -8.80
N ARG A 31 0.04 -7.30 -9.84
CA ARG A 31 1.10 -7.50 -10.86
C ARG A 31 2.49 -7.18 -10.30
N MET A 32 2.59 -6.23 -9.38
CA MET A 32 3.76 -5.92 -8.57
C MET A 32 3.40 -5.68 -7.10
N SER A 33 4.39 -5.72 -6.22
CA SER A 33 4.21 -5.38 -4.80
C SER A 33 3.89 -3.90 -4.64
N PHE A 34 2.84 -3.59 -3.88
CA PHE A 34 2.33 -2.23 -3.71
C PHE A 34 2.16 -1.79 -2.25
N ALA A 35 2.22 -2.74 -1.32
CA ALA A 35 2.25 -2.46 0.11
C ALA A 35 3.06 -3.54 0.82
N ALA A 36 3.62 -3.24 1.99
CA ALA A 36 4.17 -4.27 2.85
C ALA A 36 4.04 -3.92 4.33
N PHE A 37 3.99 -4.96 5.16
CA PHE A 37 3.67 -4.86 6.58
C PHE A 37 4.64 -5.68 7.43
N THR A 38 5.17 -5.07 8.48
CA THR A 38 5.91 -5.77 9.54
C THR A 38 5.05 -5.84 10.79
N LEU A 39 4.75 -7.08 11.22
CA LEU A 39 3.98 -7.33 12.43
C LEU A 39 4.90 -7.21 13.66
N LYS A 40 4.49 -6.42 14.64
CA LYS A 40 5.11 -6.32 15.96
C LYS A 40 4.08 -6.70 17.03
N LYS A 41 4.51 -6.85 18.29
CA LYS A 41 3.66 -7.35 19.40
C LYS A 41 2.39 -6.51 19.61
N HIS A 42 2.48 -5.18 19.53
CA HIS A 42 1.40 -4.23 19.79
C HIS A 42 1.20 -3.21 18.67
N LEU A 43 1.85 -3.42 17.53
CA LEU A 43 1.88 -2.46 16.43
C LEU A 43 2.09 -3.19 15.12
N LEU A 44 1.55 -2.61 14.06
CA LEU A 44 1.82 -3.00 12.68
C LEU A 44 2.41 -1.78 11.97
N ASN A 45 3.64 -1.94 11.47
CA ASN A 45 4.26 -0.94 10.60
C ASN A 45 3.92 -1.30 9.17
N GLY A 46 3.35 -0.35 8.44
CA GLY A 46 2.96 -0.52 7.05
C GLY A 46 3.62 0.53 6.17
N HIS A 47 3.72 0.22 4.88
CA HIS A 47 3.83 1.25 3.87
C HIS A 47 3.00 0.89 2.65
N VAL A 48 2.55 1.92 1.94
CA VAL A 48 1.98 1.81 0.60
C VAL A 48 2.86 2.52 -0.41
N VAL A 49 2.79 2.08 -1.65
CA VAL A 49 3.42 2.74 -2.80
C VAL A 49 2.33 3.41 -3.62
N LEU A 50 2.39 4.74 -3.74
CA LEU A 50 1.45 5.58 -4.47
C LEU A 50 2.12 6.23 -5.70
N ALA A 51 1.30 6.54 -6.71
CA ALA A 51 1.76 7.18 -7.95
C ALA A 51 2.04 8.68 -7.82
N ARG A 52 1.84 9.24 -6.62
CA ARG A 52 2.01 10.66 -6.29
C ARG A 52 2.23 10.79 -4.79
N ARG A 53 2.72 11.96 -4.36
CA ARG A 53 2.73 12.31 -2.94
C ARG A 53 1.30 12.57 -2.47
N ARG A 54 1.03 12.20 -1.23
CA ARG A 54 -0.26 12.34 -0.54
C ARG A 54 0.07 12.69 0.90
N ASP A 55 -0.64 13.68 1.42
CA ASP A 55 -0.45 14.12 2.80
C ASP A 55 -1.52 13.47 3.69
N SER A 56 -1.08 13.04 4.86
CA SER A 56 -1.92 12.57 5.97
C SER A 56 -1.11 12.72 7.24
N PRO A 57 -1.72 13.17 8.36
CA PRO A 57 -1.04 13.22 9.66
C PRO A 57 -0.62 11.83 10.16
N ARG A 58 -1.17 10.76 9.58
CA ARG A 58 -0.87 9.37 9.94
C ARG A 58 0.38 8.81 9.25
N PHE A 59 0.87 9.49 8.20
CA PHE A 59 2.13 9.11 7.58
C PHE A 59 3.29 9.54 8.47
N THR A 60 4.10 8.57 8.89
CA THR A 60 5.30 8.82 9.70
C THR A 60 6.49 9.23 8.83
N LYS A 61 6.47 8.86 7.55
CA LYS A 61 7.51 9.20 6.58
C LYS A 61 6.96 9.08 5.16
N VAL A 62 7.32 10.03 4.30
CA VAL A 62 7.03 9.96 2.87
C VAL A 62 8.33 10.20 2.11
N TRP A 63 8.67 9.28 1.21
CA TRP A 63 9.89 9.34 0.40
C TRP A 63 9.70 8.55 -0.89
N GLY A 64 10.49 8.82 -1.93
CA GLY A 64 10.39 8.02 -3.15
C GLY A 64 11.49 8.36 -4.14
N PRO A 65 12.03 7.36 -4.86
CA PRO A 65 13.10 7.58 -5.83
C PRO A 65 12.63 8.31 -7.10
N SER A 66 11.31 8.38 -7.35
CA SER A 66 10.75 9.11 -8.49
C SER A 66 9.33 9.62 -8.21
N PRO A 67 8.84 10.67 -8.90
CA PRO A 67 7.52 11.25 -8.64
C PRO A 67 6.33 10.28 -8.74
N ARG A 68 6.50 9.16 -9.47
CA ARG A 68 5.47 8.12 -9.68
C ARG A 68 5.62 6.90 -8.78
N ASN A 69 6.59 6.91 -7.89
CA ASN A 69 6.87 5.82 -6.97
C ASN A 69 7.17 6.42 -5.60
N GLN A 70 6.11 6.77 -4.88
CA GLN A 70 6.16 7.42 -3.58
C GLN A 70 5.76 6.42 -2.52
N VAL A 71 6.64 6.20 -1.55
CA VAL A 71 6.45 5.32 -0.40
C VAL A 71 5.94 6.15 0.77
N HIS A 72 4.83 5.71 1.36
CA HIS A 72 4.21 6.34 2.52
C HIS A 72 4.16 5.34 3.66
N GLU A 73 4.96 5.57 4.70
CA GLU A 73 5.03 4.73 5.89
C GLU A 73 4.01 5.17 6.93
N PHE A 74 3.37 4.21 7.61
CA PHE A 74 2.37 4.45 8.65
C PHE A 74 2.39 3.34 9.71
N ARG A 75 1.61 3.54 10.78
CA ARG A 75 1.53 2.64 11.94
C ARG A 75 0.07 2.40 12.31
N LEU A 76 -0.28 1.13 12.57
CA LEU A 76 -1.58 0.72 13.06
C LEU A 76 -1.42 0.00 14.41
N ARG A 77 -2.24 0.34 15.39
CA ARG A 77 -2.30 -0.30 16.71
C ARG A 77 -3.34 -1.43 16.75
N GLY A 78 -4.39 -1.33 15.94
CA GLY A 78 -5.51 -2.27 15.96
C GLY A 78 -6.25 -2.39 14.63
N PRO A 79 -7.28 -3.26 14.56
CA PRO A 79 -8.13 -3.39 13.39
C PRO A 79 -8.95 -2.12 13.10
N ASP A 80 -9.33 -1.37 14.13
CA ASP A 80 -10.13 -0.14 13.99
C ASP A 80 -9.35 0.99 13.29
N ASP A 81 -8.01 0.91 13.28
CA ASP A 81 -7.19 1.82 12.50
C ASP A 81 -7.28 1.55 10.99
N VAL A 82 -7.83 0.41 10.56
CA VAL A 82 -8.07 0.09 9.13
C VAL A 82 -9.43 0.67 8.71
N ASP A 83 -9.49 1.98 8.75
CA ASP A 83 -10.64 2.81 8.39
C ASP A 83 -10.70 3.11 6.89
N GLU A 84 -11.59 4.02 6.50
CA GLU A 84 -11.77 4.46 5.12
C GLU A 84 -10.52 5.13 4.54
N GLU A 85 -9.74 5.83 5.37
CA GLU A 85 -8.51 6.49 4.92
C GLU A 85 -7.45 5.44 4.52
N VAL A 86 -7.24 4.41 5.36
CA VAL A 86 -6.35 3.29 5.03
C VAL A 86 -6.85 2.50 3.83
N ALA A 87 -8.18 2.30 3.74
CA ALA A 87 -8.79 1.64 2.59
C ALA A 87 -8.51 2.40 1.29
N ASP A 88 -8.57 3.73 1.32
CA ASP A 88 -8.27 4.59 0.19
C ASP A 88 -6.81 4.54 -0.23
N TRP A 89 -5.88 4.49 0.73
CA TRP A 89 -4.46 4.28 0.43
C TRP A 89 -4.24 2.92 -0.25
N LEU A 90 -4.88 1.86 0.24
CA LEU A 90 -4.79 0.52 -0.36
C LEU A 90 -5.39 0.48 -1.76
N ARG A 91 -6.48 1.20 -2.01
CA ARG A 91 -7.10 1.33 -3.34
C ARG A 91 -6.17 2.01 -4.34
N GLU A 92 -5.59 3.13 -3.95
CA GLU A 92 -4.63 3.87 -4.79
C GLU A 92 -3.37 3.04 -5.04
N ALA A 93 -2.83 2.41 -3.99
CA ALA A 93 -1.68 1.51 -4.10
C ALA A 93 -1.98 0.27 -4.95
N TYR A 94 -3.18 -0.30 -4.87
CA TYR A 94 -3.58 -1.41 -5.73
C TYR A 94 -3.55 -1.03 -7.21
N ALA A 95 -3.98 0.20 -7.56
CA ALA A 95 -3.86 0.69 -8.94
C ALA A 95 -2.38 0.82 -9.39
N VAL A 96 -1.47 1.15 -8.46
CA VAL A 96 -0.02 1.10 -8.69
C VAL A 96 0.45 -0.34 -8.89
N GLY A 97 0.03 -1.26 -8.02
CA GLY A 97 0.30 -2.69 -8.08
C GLY A 97 -0.17 -3.35 -9.37
N GLN A 98 -1.25 -2.86 -9.96
CA GLN A 98 -1.77 -3.28 -11.27
C GLN A 98 -1.09 -2.59 -12.44
N GLN A 99 -0.14 -1.67 -12.19
CA GLN A 99 0.51 -0.84 -13.20
C GLN A 99 -0.47 0.00 -14.06
N LYS A 100 -1.68 0.28 -13.57
CA LYS A 100 -2.67 1.08 -14.31
C LYS A 100 -2.17 2.50 -14.62
N HIS A 101 -1.31 3.03 -13.76
CA HIS A 101 -0.66 4.34 -13.95
C HIS A 101 0.39 4.36 -15.08
N LEU A 102 0.86 3.20 -15.56
CA LEU A 102 1.81 3.10 -16.68
C LEU A 102 1.11 3.02 -18.05
N ALA A 103 -0.16 2.60 -18.09
CA ALA A 103 -0.94 2.44 -19.33
C ALA A 103 -1.23 3.78 -20.03
N SER A 104 -1.09 4.92 -19.35
CA SER A 104 -1.24 6.24 -19.97
C SER A 104 -0.04 6.65 -20.85
N ARG A 105 0.92 5.76 -21.09
CA ARG A 105 2.08 5.97 -21.98
C ARG A 105 1.94 5.24 -23.31
N GLY A 106 0.80 5.48 -23.96
CA GLY A 106 0.55 5.17 -25.36
C GLY A 106 0.45 6.41 -26.23
N ASP A 107 1.00 7.57 -25.84
CA ASP A 107 1.28 8.64 -26.79
C ASP A 107 2.40 9.55 -26.26
N LYS A 108 3.60 9.32 -26.77
CA LYS A 108 4.55 10.37 -27.15
C LYS A 108 5.39 9.79 -28.28
N THR A 109 4.81 9.88 -29.47
CA THR A 109 5.50 9.75 -30.74
C THR A 109 6.46 10.95 -30.92
N LYS A 110 7.55 10.67 -31.63
CA LYS A 110 8.58 11.54 -32.23
C LYS A 110 9.77 11.93 -31.36
#